data_AF-L7LWJ3-F1
#
_entry.id   AF-L7LWJ3-F1
#
_cell.length_a   1.000
_cell.length_b   1.000
_cell.length_c   1.000
_cell.angle_alpha   90.00
_cell.angle_beta   90.00
_cell.angle_gamma   90.00
#
_symmetry.space_group_name_H-M   'P 1'
#
loop_
_entity.id
_entity.type
_entity.pdbx_description
1 polymer ?
#
loop_
_entity_poly.entity_id
_entity_poly.type
_entity_poly.pdbx_seq_one_letter_code
_entity_poly.pdbx_strand_id
1 'polypeptide(L)'
;MPRPGAIKTHLPYHLQPMSPEAKYIYVTRNPYDCCVSFYHHTRSFPAYRFAQEPFDKFFDMFVEGKVDFGDYFDHQISWYDHRNDDNVLVITYEELKMNPRAGILKIADFLGESHGKKLREQPEVLERILNTTSLNTMKGFNDEFKKWTEKATDIIGQTGKTIPMSPEVAEDMKKPMTGDFVRKGIIGDWKNHFTPDQIRRMKERIAEKTKDSTVMSLWDGVDLP
;
A
#
# COMPACT_ATOMS: atom_id res chain seq x y z
N MET A 1 7.37 13.20 18.66
CA MET A 1 6.78 13.88 17.48
C MET A 1 5.78 14.92 17.96
N PRO A 2 5.77 16.14 17.39
CA PRO A 2 4.67 17.09 17.57
C PRO A 2 3.34 16.42 17.20
N ARG A 3 2.28 16.69 17.96
CA ARG A 3 0.94 16.15 17.70
C ARG A 3 0.14 17.12 16.80
N PRO A 4 -0.68 16.61 15.87
CA PRO A 4 -0.83 15.19 15.52
C PRO A 4 0.38 14.66 14.74
N GLY A 5 0.85 13.46 15.10
CA GLY A 5 1.95 12.77 14.42
C GLY A 5 1.41 11.68 13.51
N ALA A 6 1.96 11.52 12.31
CA ALA A 6 1.60 10.46 11.38
C ALA A 6 2.53 9.25 11.55
N ILE A 7 1.96 8.05 11.53
CA ILE A 7 2.69 6.78 11.57
C ILE A 7 2.23 5.96 10.36
N LYS A 8 3.19 5.40 9.63
CA LYS A 8 2.95 4.45 8.54
C LYS A 8 3.27 3.04 9.03
N THR A 9 2.41 2.08 8.73
CA THR A 9 2.63 0.66 8.98
C THR A 9 2.01 -0.17 7.85
N HIS A 10 2.47 -1.42 7.71
CA HIS A 10 1.86 -2.44 6.85
C HIS A 10 1.39 -3.64 7.68
N LEU A 11 1.22 -3.48 9.00
CA LEU A 11 0.75 -4.55 9.86
C LEU A 11 -0.75 -4.82 9.67
N PRO A 12 -1.19 -6.09 9.77
CA PRO A 12 -2.61 -6.42 9.86
C PRO A 12 -3.20 -5.87 11.16
N TYR A 13 -4.53 -5.69 11.20
CA TYR A 13 -5.22 -5.01 12.30
C TYR A 13 -4.84 -5.56 13.69
N HIS A 14 -4.84 -6.89 13.84
CA HIS A 14 -4.58 -7.56 15.11
C HIS A 14 -3.13 -7.45 15.63
N LEU A 15 -2.19 -6.95 14.82
CA LEU A 15 -0.80 -6.69 15.22
C LEU A 15 -0.51 -5.20 15.43
N GLN A 16 -1.46 -4.33 15.12
CA GLN A 16 -1.29 -2.89 15.27
C GLN A 16 -1.58 -2.47 16.72
N PRO A 17 -0.76 -1.59 17.34
CA PRO A 17 -1.13 -0.94 18.59
C PRO A 17 -2.39 -0.09 18.39
N MET A 18 -3.48 -0.52 19.02
CA MET A 18 -4.78 0.15 18.95
C MET A 18 -4.91 1.23 20.02
N SER A 19 -5.52 2.35 19.66
CA SER A 19 -5.83 3.47 20.56
C SER A 19 -7.14 4.13 20.10
N PRO A 20 -8.10 4.36 21.01
CA PRO A 20 -9.34 5.05 20.67
C PRO A 20 -9.12 6.52 20.30
N GLU A 21 -8.00 7.12 20.70
CA GLU A 21 -7.61 8.49 20.35
C GLU A 21 -6.92 8.61 18.98
N ALA A 22 -6.54 7.48 18.38
CA ALA A 22 -5.92 7.43 17.06
C ALA A 22 -6.98 7.22 15.96
N LYS A 23 -6.71 7.80 14.78
CA LYS A 23 -7.45 7.54 13.55
C LYS A 23 -6.63 6.65 12.64
N TYR A 24 -7.25 5.62 12.09
CA TYR A 24 -6.61 4.63 11.23
C TYR A 24 -7.16 4.77 9.81
N ILE A 25 -6.29 5.03 8.84
CA ILE A 25 -6.66 5.05 7.41
C ILE A 25 -6.04 3.83 6.77
N TYR A 26 -6.88 2.85 6.45
CA TYR A 26 -6.47 1.64 5.74
C TYR A 26 -6.71 1.80 4.24
N VAL A 27 -5.62 1.86 3.48
CA VAL A 27 -5.67 1.90 2.02
C VAL A 27 -5.48 0.50 1.46
N THR A 28 -6.47 0.01 0.71
CA THR A 28 -6.40 -1.28 0.02
C THR A 28 -6.51 -1.13 -1.49
N ARG A 29 -6.22 -2.18 -2.26
CA ARG A 29 -6.18 -2.16 -3.73
C ARG A 29 -6.71 -3.47 -4.27
N ASN A 30 -7.17 -3.50 -5.53
CA ASN A 30 -7.54 -4.78 -6.13
C ASN A 30 -6.36 -5.77 -6.10
N PRO A 31 -6.60 -7.06 -5.80
CA PRO A 31 -5.53 -8.04 -5.55
C PRO A 31 -4.62 -8.27 -6.76
N TYR A 32 -5.16 -8.14 -7.98
CA TYR A 32 -4.41 -8.35 -9.21
C TYR A 32 -3.32 -7.28 -9.42
N ASP A 33 -3.70 -6.01 -9.39
CA ASP A 33 -2.73 -4.92 -9.51
C ASP A 33 -1.84 -4.82 -8.27
N CYS A 34 -2.34 -5.18 -7.09
CA CYS A 34 -1.52 -5.22 -5.88
C CYS A 34 -0.38 -6.23 -6.05
N CYS A 35 -0.68 -7.45 -6.53
CA CYS A 35 0.31 -8.48 -6.82
C CYS A 35 1.38 -7.98 -7.82
N VAL A 36 0.99 -7.35 -8.93
CA VAL A 36 1.96 -6.78 -9.90
C VAL A 36 2.80 -5.67 -9.28
N SER A 37 2.17 -4.76 -8.53
CA SER A 37 2.88 -3.66 -7.90
C SER A 37 3.89 -4.16 -6.87
N PHE A 38 3.51 -5.18 -6.10
CA PHE A 38 4.37 -5.76 -5.07
C PHE A 38 5.55 -6.52 -5.71
N TYR A 39 5.32 -7.27 -6.80
CA TYR A 39 6.41 -7.86 -7.58
C TYR A 39 7.45 -6.82 -8.03
N HIS A 40 7.02 -5.69 -8.59
CA HIS A 40 7.97 -4.66 -9.00
C HIS A 40 8.66 -3.97 -7.81
N HIS A 41 7.97 -3.86 -6.67
CA HIS A 41 8.56 -3.36 -5.43
C HIS A 41 9.70 -4.28 -4.96
N THR A 42 9.46 -5.59 -4.86
CA THR A 42 10.50 -6.54 -4.43
C THR A 42 11.67 -6.62 -5.40
N ARG A 43 11.45 -6.37 -6.70
CA ARG A 43 12.55 -6.22 -7.66
C ARG A 43 13.40 -4.98 -7.47
N SER A 44 12.80 -3.90 -6.96
CA SER A 44 13.46 -2.60 -6.83
C SER A 44 14.26 -2.50 -5.54
N PHE A 45 13.90 -3.26 -4.50
CA PHE A 45 14.56 -3.26 -3.20
C PHE A 45 15.50 -4.47 -3.07
N PRO A 46 16.84 -4.26 -3.02
CA PRO A 46 17.82 -5.35 -3.00
C PRO A 46 17.65 -6.37 -1.87
N ALA A 47 17.14 -5.93 -0.70
CA ALA A 47 16.89 -6.78 0.45
C ALA A 47 15.92 -7.95 0.18
N TYR A 48 15.02 -7.82 -0.81
CA TYR A 48 14.14 -8.92 -1.22
C TYR A 48 14.82 -9.96 -2.12
N ARG A 49 16.00 -9.65 -2.66
CA ARG A 49 16.74 -10.50 -3.61
C ARG A 49 15.91 -10.97 -4.80
N PHE A 50 14.94 -10.16 -5.23
CA PHE A 50 13.99 -10.55 -6.27
C PHE A 50 14.27 -9.91 -7.64
N ALA A 51 15.32 -9.09 -7.76
CA ALA A 51 15.59 -8.25 -8.94
C ALA A 51 15.55 -8.99 -10.29
N GLN A 52 16.03 -10.23 -10.32
CA GLN A 52 16.11 -11.08 -11.52
C GLN A 52 15.09 -12.22 -11.54
N GLU A 53 14.21 -12.30 -10.54
CA GLU A 53 13.24 -13.38 -10.42
C GLU A 53 12.01 -13.10 -11.29
N PRO A 54 11.41 -14.14 -11.91
CA PRO A 54 10.26 -13.98 -12.78
C PRO A 54 8.99 -13.67 -11.99
N PHE A 55 7.99 -13.08 -12.67
CA PHE A 55 6.69 -12.79 -12.08
C PHE A 55 6.01 -14.04 -11.55
N ASP A 56 6.10 -15.17 -12.27
CA ASP A 56 5.46 -16.43 -11.90
C ASP A 56 5.85 -16.91 -10.50
N LYS A 57 7.14 -16.81 -10.16
CA LYS A 57 7.63 -17.16 -8.82
C LYS A 57 7.06 -16.24 -7.74
N PHE A 58 6.96 -14.94 -8.03
CA PHE A 58 6.33 -14.01 -7.09
C PHE A 58 4.84 -14.29 -6.92
N PHE A 59 4.16 -14.55 -8.03
CA PHE A 59 2.75 -14.88 -8.04
C PHE A 59 2.47 -16.10 -7.16
N ASP A 60 3.26 -17.17 -7.30
CA ASP A 60 3.13 -18.37 -6.46
C ASP A 60 3.27 -18.03 -4.96
N MET A 61 4.29 -17.23 -4.61
CA MET A 61 4.45 -16.77 -3.23
C MET A 61 3.26 -15.92 -2.74
N PHE A 62 2.73 -15.04 -3.59
CA PHE A 62 1.63 -14.16 -3.26
C PHE A 62 0.35 -14.95 -2.98
N VAL A 63 -0.03 -15.90 -3.84
CA VAL A 63 -1.24 -16.71 -3.65
C VAL A 63 -1.11 -17.70 -2.49
N GLU A 64 0.10 -18.15 -2.18
CA GLU A 64 0.39 -18.98 -1.01
C GLU A 64 0.49 -18.19 0.31
N GLY A 65 0.39 -16.86 0.26
CA GLY A 65 0.53 -15.98 1.43
C GLY A 65 1.95 -15.92 2.01
N LYS A 66 2.96 -16.23 1.20
CA LYS A 66 4.40 -16.26 1.55
C LYS A 66 5.13 -14.98 1.12
N VAL A 67 4.46 -13.85 1.28
CA VAL A 67 5.02 -12.51 1.01
C VAL A 67 5.11 -11.72 2.33
N ASP A 68 5.79 -10.56 2.32
CA ASP A 68 5.85 -9.73 3.52
C ASP A 68 4.45 -9.37 4.01
N PHE A 69 4.31 -9.30 5.34
CA PHE A 69 3.05 -9.06 6.04
C PHE A 69 1.98 -10.15 5.86
N GLY A 70 2.36 -11.29 5.28
CA GLY A 70 1.55 -12.52 5.25
C GLY A 70 0.57 -12.61 4.08
N ASP A 71 -0.49 -13.39 4.27
CA ASP A 71 -1.52 -13.57 3.25
C ASP A 71 -2.29 -12.27 3.02
N TYR A 72 -2.36 -11.86 1.74
CA TYR A 72 -2.95 -10.59 1.35
C TYR A 72 -4.44 -10.50 1.71
N PHE A 73 -5.18 -11.59 1.57
CA PHE A 73 -6.62 -11.60 1.81
C PHE A 73 -6.92 -11.61 3.31
N ASP A 74 -6.16 -12.38 4.10
CA ASP A 74 -6.26 -12.32 5.57
C ASP A 74 -5.93 -10.92 6.07
N HIS A 75 -4.91 -10.28 5.50
CA HIS A 75 -4.59 -8.89 5.82
C HIS A 75 -5.75 -7.95 5.48
N GLN A 76 -6.32 -8.03 4.27
CA GLN A 76 -7.44 -7.18 3.86
C GLN A 76 -8.66 -7.35 4.77
N ILE A 77 -9.06 -8.60 5.01
CA ILE A 77 -10.22 -8.93 5.85
C ILE A 77 -10.01 -8.40 7.27
N SER A 78 -8.80 -8.56 7.84
CA SER A 78 -8.50 -8.07 9.19
C SER A 78 -8.79 -6.58 9.39
N TRP A 79 -8.65 -5.76 8.36
CA TRP A 79 -9.01 -4.34 8.41
C TRP A 79 -10.45 -4.07 7.94
N TYR A 80 -10.93 -4.82 6.96
CA TYR A 80 -12.28 -4.67 6.41
C TYR A 80 -13.39 -4.97 7.42
N ASP A 81 -13.15 -5.92 8.32
CA ASP A 81 -14.12 -6.25 9.39
C ASP A 81 -14.35 -5.07 10.35
N HIS A 82 -13.39 -4.15 10.42
CA HIS A 82 -13.44 -2.93 11.24
C HIS A 82 -13.83 -1.67 10.45
N ARG A 83 -14.26 -1.80 9.19
CA ARG A 83 -14.59 -0.65 8.33
C ARG A 83 -15.71 0.26 8.85
N ASN A 84 -16.51 -0.23 9.79
CA ASN A 84 -17.62 0.50 10.41
C ASN A 84 -17.24 1.10 11.77
N ASP A 85 -16.01 0.90 12.24
CA ASP A 85 -15.53 1.51 13.49
C ASP A 85 -15.31 3.02 13.27
N ASP A 86 -15.73 3.84 14.22
CA ASP A 86 -15.69 5.32 14.12
C ASP A 86 -14.29 5.90 13.83
N ASN A 87 -13.25 5.16 14.23
CA ASN A 87 -11.85 5.58 14.08
C ASN A 87 -11.10 4.81 12.99
N VAL A 88 -11.78 4.07 12.10
CA VAL A 88 -11.19 3.36 10.96
C VAL A 88 -11.83 3.84 9.65
N LEU A 89 -11.00 4.28 8.71
CA LEU A 89 -11.38 4.58 7.34
C LEU A 89 -10.78 3.54 6.40
N VAL A 90 -11.62 2.70 5.80
CA VAL A 90 -11.23 1.87 4.66
C VAL A 90 -11.46 2.66 3.37
N ILE A 91 -10.41 2.78 2.56
CA ILE A 91 -10.46 3.47 1.26
C ILE A 91 -9.66 2.69 0.23
N THR A 92 -10.13 2.63 -1.02
CA THR A 92 -9.40 1.91 -2.07
C THR A 92 -8.49 2.83 -2.87
N TYR A 93 -7.40 2.27 -3.40
CA TYR A 93 -6.55 2.93 -4.38
C TYR A 93 -7.37 3.36 -5.61
N GLU A 94 -8.35 2.55 -6.01
CA GLU A 94 -9.23 2.83 -7.14
C GLU A 94 -10.10 4.06 -6.89
N GLU A 95 -10.71 4.20 -5.70
CA GLU A 95 -11.44 5.42 -5.30
C GLU A 95 -10.53 6.66 -5.37
N LEU A 96 -9.34 6.58 -4.77
CA LEU A 96 -8.35 7.66 -4.76
C LEU A 96 -7.87 8.04 -6.16
N LYS A 97 -7.80 7.07 -7.08
CA LYS A 97 -7.30 7.29 -8.44
C LYS A 97 -8.38 7.78 -9.40
N MET A 98 -9.60 7.27 -9.30
CA MET A 98 -10.72 7.63 -10.18
C MET A 98 -11.29 9.00 -9.84
N ASN A 99 -11.38 9.35 -8.56
CA ASN A 99 -11.81 10.67 -8.13
C ASN A 99 -10.95 11.19 -6.96
N PRO A 100 -9.73 11.68 -7.25
CA PRO A 100 -8.81 12.17 -6.22
C PRO A 100 -9.40 13.25 -5.33
N ARG A 101 -10.23 14.14 -5.89
CA ARG A 101 -10.88 15.22 -5.12
C ARG A 101 -11.82 14.64 -4.06
N ALA A 102 -12.68 13.71 -4.44
CA ALA A 102 -13.60 13.07 -3.50
C ALA A 102 -12.83 12.26 -2.43
N GLY A 103 -11.78 11.55 -2.84
CA GLY A 103 -10.92 10.81 -1.90
C GLY A 103 -10.24 11.69 -0.86
N ILE A 104 -9.68 12.85 -1.28
CA ILE A 104 -9.08 13.83 -0.37
C ILE A 104 -10.12 14.40 0.60
N LEU A 105 -11.31 14.74 0.12
CA LEU A 105 -12.39 15.25 0.96
C LEU A 105 -12.85 14.20 1.98
N LYS A 106 -13.02 12.94 1.55
CA LYS A 106 -13.37 11.80 2.42
C LYS A 106 -12.35 11.62 3.55
N ILE A 107 -11.06 11.67 3.22
CA ILE A 107 -9.98 11.62 4.23
C ILE A 107 -10.03 12.84 5.15
N ALA A 108 -10.25 14.04 4.62
CA ALA A 108 -10.30 15.27 5.41
C ALA A 108 -11.46 15.26 6.40
N ASP A 109 -12.67 14.87 5.97
CA ASP A 109 -13.85 14.72 6.83
C ASP A 109 -13.58 13.68 7.94
N PHE A 110 -12.98 12.55 7.59
CA PHE A 110 -12.63 11.51 8.56
C PHE A 110 -11.61 12.00 9.60
N LEU A 111 -10.61 12.79 9.19
CA LEU A 111 -9.66 13.40 10.12
C LEU A 111 -10.35 14.43 11.04
N GLY A 112 -11.41 15.06 10.57
CA GLY A 112 -12.32 15.91 11.34
C GLY A 112 -13.10 16.84 10.43
N GLU A 113 -14.39 17.07 10.73
CA GLU A 113 -15.28 17.89 9.90
C GLU A 113 -14.74 19.29 9.58
N SER A 114 -13.99 19.88 10.51
CA SER A 114 -13.36 21.20 10.31
C SER A 114 -12.32 21.19 9.18
N HIS A 115 -11.60 20.08 8.98
CA HIS A 115 -10.65 19.92 7.88
C HIS A 115 -11.37 19.81 6.54
N GLY A 116 -12.41 18.99 6.46
CA GLY A 116 -13.20 18.86 5.24
C GLY A 116 -13.97 20.12 4.88
N LYS A 117 -14.55 20.83 5.87
CA LYS A 117 -15.17 22.15 5.67
C LYS A 117 -14.16 23.15 5.11
N LYS A 118 -12.96 23.23 5.71
CA LYS A 118 -11.89 24.10 5.23
C LYS A 118 -11.54 23.83 3.77
N LEU A 119 -11.39 22.56 3.37
CA LEU A 119 -11.05 22.23 1.98
C LEU A 119 -12.17 22.56 0.97
N ARG A 120 -13.43 22.56 1.40
CA ARG A 120 -14.57 22.99 0.57
C ARG A 120 -14.67 24.51 0.45
N GLU A 121 -14.36 25.24 1.53
CA GLU A 121 -14.39 26.70 1.56
C GLU A 121 -13.15 27.35 0.95
N GLN A 122 -12.02 26.63 0.91
CA GLN A 122 -10.73 27.09 0.38
C GLN A 122 -10.28 26.19 -0.80
N PRO A 123 -10.90 26.34 -1.99
CA PRO A 123 -10.62 25.48 -3.13
C PRO A 123 -9.15 25.54 -3.57
N GLU A 124 -8.46 26.65 -3.37
CA GLU A 124 -7.03 26.80 -3.66
C GLU A 124 -6.14 25.87 -2.80
N VAL A 125 -6.53 25.61 -1.56
CA VAL A 125 -5.82 24.67 -0.69
C VAL A 125 -6.04 23.25 -1.19
N LEU A 126 -7.26 22.91 -1.59
CA LEU A 126 -7.59 21.62 -2.18
C LEU A 126 -6.85 21.39 -3.50
N GLU A 127 -6.80 22.38 -4.40
CA GLU A 127 -6.01 22.31 -5.64
C GLU A 127 -4.53 22.08 -5.38
N ARG A 128 -3.97 22.75 -4.37
CA ARG A 128 -2.57 22.53 -3.98
C ARG A 128 -2.34 21.09 -3.53
N ILE A 129 -3.24 20.53 -2.71
CA ILE A 129 -3.13 19.13 -2.27
C ILE A 129 -3.24 18.19 -3.47
N LEU A 130 -4.20 18.41 -4.36
CA LEU A 130 -4.39 17.63 -5.59
C LEU A 130 -3.12 17.64 -6.46
N ASN A 131 -2.51 18.81 -6.64
CA ASN A 131 -1.29 18.95 -7.41
C ASN A 131 -0.11 18.25 -6.73
N THR A 132 0.12 18.50 -5.43
CA THR A 132 1.24 17.91 -4.68
C THR A 132 1.14 16.39 -4.55
N THR A 133 -0.07 15.85 -4.51
CA THR A 133 -0.33 14.40 -4.46
C THR A 133 -0.56 13.78 -5.84
N SER A 134 -0.37 14.55 -6.91
CA SER A 134 -0.53 14.04 -8.28
C SER A 134 0.56 13.02 -8.60
N LEU A 135 0.25 12.08 -9.49
CA LEU A 135 1.21 11.06 -9.91
C LEU A 135 2.50 11.67 -10.48
N ASN A 136 2.38 12.74 -11.27
CA ASN A 136 3.53 13.40 -11.88
C ASN A 136 4.44 14.03 -10.82
N THR A 137 3.85 14.73 -9.85
CA THR A 137 4.60 15.30 -8.73
C THR A 137 5.22 14.21 -7.87
N MET A 138 4.48 13.15 -7.55
CA MET A 138 4.99 12.00 -6.78
C MET A 138 6.17 11.30 -7.47
N LYS A 139 6.14 11.14 -8.80
CA LYS A 139 7.26 10.57 -9.58
C LYS A 139 8.53 11.41 -9.45
N GLY A 140 8.41 12.74 -9.35
CA GLY A 140 9.54 13.63 -9.11
C GLY A 140 10.29 13.36 -7.81
N PHE A 141 9.68 12.66 -6.85
CA PHE A 141 10.33 12.26 -5.59
C PHE A 141 11.07 10.93 -5.67
N ASN A 142 11.02 10.19 -6.78
CA ASN A 142 11.70 8.90 -6.89
C ASN A 142 13.21 9.02 -6.64
N ASP A 143 13.86 10.05 -7.19
CA ASP A 143 15.30 10.25 -7.03
C ASP A 143 15.68 10.64 -5.60
N GLU A 144 14.90 11.52 -4.98
CA GLU A 144 15.09 11.86 -3.56
C GLU A 144 14.82 10.67 -2.65
N PHE A 145 13.86 9.81 -3.00
CA PHE A 145 13.57 8.60 -2.25
C PHE A 145 14.71 7.58 -2.36
N LYS A 146 15.34 7.43 -3.54
CA LYS A 146 16.57 6.61 -3.70
C LYS A 146 17.69 7.13 -2.81
N LYS A 147 17.98 8.44 -2.84
CA LYS A 147 18.98 9.08 -1.95
C LYS A 147 18.65 8.91 -0.46
N TRP A 148 17.36 8.96 -0.10
CA TRP A 148 16.93 8.71 1.27
C TRP A 148 17.20 7.26 1.69
N THR A 149 16.97 6.27 0.82
CA THR A 149 17.28 4.87 1.13
C THR A 149 18.78 4.62 1.35
N GLU A 150 19.66 5.37 0.67
CA GLU A 150 21.11 5.33 0.93
C GLU A 150 21.43 5.78 2.36
N LYS A 151 20.77 6.85 2.83
CA LYS A 151 20.99 7.47 4.15
C LYS A 151 20.24 6.78 5.30
N ALA A 152 19.16 6.06 5.02
CA ALA A 152 18.36 5.37 6.04
C ALA A 152 19.17 4.29 6.79
N THR A 153 20.25 3.81 6.16
CA THR A 153 21.21 2.84 6.69
C THR A 153 21.94 3.36 7.93
N ASP A 154 22.27 4.66 7.96
CA ASP A 154 22.92 5.33 9.10
C ASP A 154 21.99 5.43 10.31
N ILE A 155 20.67 5.52 10.09
CA ILE A 155 19.66 5.68 11.14
C ILE A 155 19.42 4.36 11.86
N ILE A 156 19.38 3.23 11.13
CA ILE A 156 19.18 1.89 11.72
C ILE A 156 20.31 1.58 12.72
N GLY A 157 21.55 1.96 12.40
CA GLY A 157 22.70 1.80 13.30
C GLY A 157 22.66 2.67 14.57
N GLN A 158 21.93 3.79 14.56
CA GLN A 158 21.88 4.74 15.69
C GLN A 158 20.80 4.42 16.73
N THR A 159 19.80 3.61 16.40
CA THR A 159 18.64 3.36 17.30
C THR A 159 18.92 2.35 18.42
N GLY A 160 20.08 1.69 18.42
CA GLY A 160 20.46 0.69 19.44
C GLY A 160 19.57 -0.56 19.48
N LYS A 161 18.56 -0.65 18.61
CA LYS A 161 17.65 -1.79 18.47
C LYS A 161 18.06 -2.58 17.23
N THR A 162 18.78 -3.66 17.42
CA THR A 162 19.08 -4.61 16.36
C THR A 162 17.85 -5.46 16.09
N ILE A 163 17.26 -5.31 14.90
CA ILE A 163 16.41 -6.35 14.34
C ILE A 163 17.34 -7.53 14.06
N PRO A 164 17.10 -8.74 14.61
CA PRO A 164 17.91 -9.90 14.27
C PRO A 164 17.69 -10.23 12.80
N MET A 165 18.74 -10.06 12.01
CA MET A 165 18.75 -10.34 10.57
C MET A 165 20.03 -11.09 10.23
N SER A 166 20.01 -11.89 9.16
CA SER A 166 21.25 -12.49 8.68
C SER A 166 22.22 -11.39 8.23
N PRO A 167 23.55 -11.61 8.35
CA PRO A 167 24.55 -10.64 7.90
C PRO A 167 24.34 -10.22 6.43
N GLU A 168 23.90 -11.17 5.61
CA GLU A 168 23.69 -10.94 4.19
C GLU A 168 22.46 -10.04 3.92
N VAL A 169 21.36 -10.23 4.64
CA VAL A 169 20.18 -9.34 4.54
C VAL A 169 20.53 -7.94 5.07
N ALA A 170 21.30 -7.87 6.14
CA ALA A 170 21.79 -6.59 6.68
C ALA A 170 22.65 -5.83 5.65
N GLU A 171 23.45 -6.53 4.85
CA GLU A 171 24.23 -5.92 3.78
C GLU A 171 23.36 -5.50 2.59
N ASP A 172 22.38 -6.31 2.19
CA ASP A 172 21.47 -5.95 1.10
C ASP A 172 20.54 -4.77 1.46
N MET A 173 20.19 -4.61 2.74
CA MET A 173 19.46 -3.43 3.24
C MET A 173 20.27 -2.13 3.16
N LYS A 174 21.60 -2.21 2.99
CA LYS A 174 22.43 -1.02 2.77
C LYS A 174 22.43 -0.54 1.32
N LYS A 175 21.96 -1.36 0.40
CA LYS A 175 21.96 -1.04 -1.03
C LYS A 175 20.75 -0.17 -1.35
N PRO A 176 20.92 0.91 -2.11
CA PRO A 176 19.78 1.74 -2.52
C PRO A 176 18.78 0.95 -3.35
N MET A 177 17.54 1.40 -3.32
CA MET A 177 16.54 0.95 -4.27
C MET A 177 17.00 1.27 -5.70
N THR A 178 16.89 0.31 -6.62
CA THR A 178 17.39 0.43 -8.00
C THR A 178 16.30 0.80 -9.01
N GLY A 179 15.03 0.60 -8.65
CA GLY A 179 13.87 0.95 -9.47
C GLY A 179 13.15 2.22 -8.99
N ASP A 180 12.03 2.53 -9.63
CA ASP A 180 11.16 3.64 -9.25
C ASP A 180 10.12 3.19 -8.22
N PHE A 181 10.04 3.88 -7.08
CA PHE A 181 9.03 3.62 -6.05
C PHE A 181 7.62 3.94 -6.57
N VAL A 182 7.46 5.12 -7.17
CA VAL A 182 6.26 5.54 -7.87
C VAL A 182 6.38 5.14 -9.34
N ARG A 183 5.78 3.99 -9.70
CA ARG A 183 5.93 3.36 -11.02
C ARG A 183 4.94 3.88 -12.08
N LYS A 184 3.82 3.16 -12.30
CA LYS A 184 2.84 3.49 -13.37
C LYS A 184 1.67 4.31 -12.86
N GLY A 185 1.17 4.04 -11.65
CA GLY A 185 0.03 4.74 -11.07
C GLY A 185 -1.27 4.59 -11.88
N ILE A 186 -1.52 3.40 -12.42
CA ILE A 186 -2.69 3.04 -13.24
C ILE A 186 -3.46 1.87 -12.61
N ILE A 187 -4.73 1.75 -12.94
CA ILE A 187 -5.60 0.61 -12.61
C ILE A 187 -5.64 -0.32 -13.84
N GLY A 188 -5.56 -1.63 -13.63
CA GLY A 188 -5.66 -2.63 -14.69
C GLY A 188 -4.34 -3.00 -15.37
N ASP A 189 -3.18 -2.65 -14.79
CA ASP A 189 -1.89 -3.07 -15.37
C ASP A 189 -1.73 -4.59 -15.33
N TRP A 190 -2.40 -5.27 -14.40
CA TRP A 190 -2.40 -6.73 -14.26
C TRP A 190 -2.67 -7.50 -15.55
N LYS A 191 -3.46 -6.93 -16.47
CA LYS A 191 -3.77 -7.53 -17.79
C LYS A 191 -2.53 -7.76 -18.66
N ASN A 192 -1.44 -7.03 -18.39
CA ASN A 192 -0.18 -7.15 -19.12
C ASN A 192 0.78 -8.18 -18.49
N HIS A 193 0.44 -8.78 -17.35
CA HIS A 193 1.33 -9.67 -16.60
C HIS A 193 0.73 -11.05 -16.36
N PHE A 194 -0.57 -11.11 -16.09
CA PHE A 194 -1.23 -12.36 -15.71
C PHE A 194 -1.50 -13.24 -16.94
N THR A 195 -1.12 -14.51 -16.82
CA THR A 195 -1.56 -15.58 -17.74
C THR A 195 -2.98 -16.03 -17.38
N PRO A 196 -3.71 -16.69 -18.30
CA PRO A 196 -5.04 -17.25 -18.01
C PRO A 196 -5.06 -18.21 -16.81
N ASP A 197 -4.01 -19.02 -16.62
CA ASP A 197 -3.90 -19.92 -15.47
C ASP A 197 -3.70 -19.16 -14.15
N GLN A 198 -2.87 -18.12 -14.14
CA GLN A 198 -2.70 -17.25 -12.96
C GLN A 198 -3.99 -16.53 -12.61
N ILE A 199 -4.77 -16.09 -13.60
CA ILE A 199 -6.12 -15.52 -13.35
C ILE A 199 -7.00 -16.56 -12.66
N ARG A 200 -7.08 -17.78 -13.19
CA ARG A 200 -7.87 -18.88 -12.60
C ARG A 200 -7.46 -19.14 -11.14
N ARG A 201 -6.16 -19.31 -10.89
CA ARG A 201 -5.61 -19.56 -9.54
C ARG A 201 -5.89 -18.41 -8.56
N MET A 202 -5.77 -17.17 -9.03
CA MET A 202 -6.11 -15.99 -8.21
C MET A 202 -7.61 -15.96 -7.88
N LYS A 203 -8.49 -16.28 -8.84
CA LYS A 203 -9.95 -16.34 -8.59
C LYS A 203 -10.30 -17.43 -7.57
N GLU A 204 -9.70 -18.61 -7.69
CA GLU A 204 -9.85 -19.69 -6.71
C GLU A 204 -9.42 -19.23 -5.31
N ARG A 205 -8.26 -18.56 -5.22
CA ARG A 205 -7.75 -18.03 -3.94
C ARG A 205 -8.67 -16.97 -3.35
N ILE A 206 -9.14 -16.01 -4.17
CA ILE A 206 -10.11 -14.99 -3.74
C ILE A 206 -11.37 -15.68 -3.20
N ALA A 207 -11.94 -16.60 -3.97
CA ALA A 207 -13.16 -17.31 -3.57
C ALA A 207 -12.99 -18.09 -2.26
N GLU A 208 -11.85 -18.79 -2.09
CA GLU A 208 -11.53 -19.52 -0.88
C GLU A 208 -11.41 -18.57 0.34
N LYS A 209 -10.62 -17.51 0.20
CA LYS A 209 -10.24 -16.64 1.33
C LYS A 209 -11.32 -15.65 1.73
N THR A 210 -12.17 -15.26 0.78
CA THR A 210 -13.21 -14.25 1.02
C THR A 210 -14.62 -14.84 1.08
N LYS A 211 -14.77 -16.18 1.13
CA LYS A 211 -16.08 -16.86 1.13
C LYS A 211 -17.07 -16.36 2.19
N ASP A 212 -16.57 -15.94 3.35
CA ASP A 212 -17.37 -15.48 4.49
C ASP A 212 -17.32 -13.95 4.65
N SER A 213 -16.82 -13.22 3.65
CA SER A 213 -16.61 -11.78 3.69
C SER A 213 -17.13 -11.09 2.42
N THR A 214 -17.62 -9.86 2.57
CA THR A 214 -17.98 -9.00 1.43
C THR A 214 -16.83 -8.10 0.98
N VAL A 215 -15.60 -8.33 1.43
CA VAL A 215 -14.44 -7.47 1.11
C VAL A 215 -14.25 -7.23 -0.38
N MET A 216 -14.59 -8.21 -1.23
CA MET A 216 -14.46 -8.07 -2.68
C MET A 216 -15.46 -7.08 -3.29
N SER A 217 -16.55 -6.72 -2.58
CA SER A 217 -17.51 -5.71 -3.04
C SER A 217 -16.90 -4.30 -3.11
N LEU A 218 -15.73 -4.09 -2.51
CA LEU A 218 -14.95 -2.86 -2.66
C LEU A 218 -14.60 -2.55 -4.12
N TRP A 219 -14.67 -3.54 -5.01
CA TRP A 219 -14.30 -3.43 -6.42
C TRP A 219 -15.43 -3.76 -7.40
N ASP A 220 -16.71 -3.76 -6.99
CA ASP A 220 -17.85 -4.05 -7.88
C ASP A 220 -17.91 -3.14 -9.13
N GLY A 221 -17.38 -1.91 -9.03
CA GLY A 221 -17.30 -0.95 -10.14
C GLY A 221 -15.99 -1.01 -10.95
N VAL A 222 -15.13 -2.00 -10.70
CA VAL A 222 -13.81 -2.13 -11.33
C VAL A 222 -13.81 -3.37 -12.21
N ASP A 223 -13.20 -3.26 -13.40
CA ASP A 223 -13.06 -4.35 -14.35
C ASP A 223 -12.02 -5.39 -13.86
N LEU A 224 -12.46 -6.28 -12.97
CA LEU A 224 -11.72 -7.44 -12.48
C LEU A 224 -12.21 -8.72 -13.17
N PRO A 225 -11.32 -9.71 -13.40
CA PRO A 225 -11.60 -10.87 -14.23
C PRO A 225 -12.50 -11.92 -13.60
#